data_AF-V9LHV9-F1
#
_entry.id   AF-V9LHV9-F1
#
_cell.length_a   1.000
_cell.length_b   1.000
_cell.length_c   1.000
_cell.angle_alpha   90.00
_cell.angle_beta   90.00
_cell.angle_gamma   90.00
#
_symmetry.space_group_name_H-M   'P 1'
#
loop_
_entity.id
_entity.type
_entity.pdbx_description
1 polymer ?
#
loop_
_entity_poly.entity_id
_entity_poly.type
_entity_poly.pdbx_seq_one_letter_code
_entity_poly.pdbx_strand_id
1 'polypeptide(L)'
;NEAVDPGARKRLKLLEIHRALNADPVDVEALRRAAVSEGGLLTNEIRRKVWPKLLNVNVYNLPPKPGKAVRTNHKDYNQVLMDVKRSLSRFPQGMRVDQRVALQQQLIDVILYVLKGNPQLHYYQGYHDIAVTFLLVMGPRMAAALLQILSTHHLRDFMDNTMENTKHILNYLMAILEQVKP
;
A
#
# COMPACT_ATOMS: atom_id res chain seq x y z
N ASN A 1 -20.94 33.75 6.81
CA ASN A 1 -20.13 32.51 6.77
C ASN A 1 -19.82 32.16 5.33
N GLU A 2 -18.78 32.79 4.78
CA GLU A 2 -18.33 32.52 3.42
C GLU A 2 -17.69 31.14 3.35
N ALA A 3 -18.24 30.26 2.52
CA ALA A 3 -17.66 28.96 2.25
C ALA A 3 -16.28 29.18 1.60
N VAL A 4 -15.20 28.93 2.35
CA VAL A 4 -13.82 29.02 1.85
C VAL A 4 -13.71 28.22 0.55
N ASP A 5 -13.24 28.87 -0.53
CA ASP A 5 -12.99 28.29 -1.86
C ASP A 5 -12.33 26.89 -1.76
N PRO A 6 -12.90 25.84 -2.36
CA PRO A 6 -12.30 24.50 -2.38
C PRO A 6 -10.85 24.50 -2.92
N GLY A 7 -10.53 25.40 -3.86
CA GLY A 7 -9.17 25.59 -4.36
C GLY A 7 -8.22 26.12 -3.27
N ALA A 8 -8.66 27.11 -2.50
CA ALA A 8 -7.91 27.68 -1.38
C ALA A 8 -7.64 26.64 -0.28
N ARG A 9 -8.62 25.81 0.09
CA ARG A 9 -8.43 24.73 1.07
C ARG A 9 -7.35 23.73 0.64
N LYS A 10 -7.37 23.31 -0.63
CA LYS A 10 -6.35 22.40 -1.18
C LYS A 10 -4.95 23.02 -1.13
N ARG A 11 -4.82 24.31 -1.49
CA ARG A 11 -3.54 25.03 -1.41
C ARG A 11 -3.01 25.12 0.01
N LEU A 12 -3.85 25.46 0.98
CA LEU A 12 -3.47 25.52 2.39
C LEU A 12 -3.01 24.16 2.91
N LYS A 13 -3.76 23.10 2.61
CA LYS A 13 -3.40 21.73 2.99
C LYS A 13 -2.06 21.29 2.39
N LEU A 14 -1.78 21.63 1.13
CA LEU A 14 -0.48 21.37 0.53
C LEU A 14 0.64 22.11 1.28
N LEU A 15 0.45 23.38 1.65
CA LEU A 15 1.45 24.14 2.41
C LEU A 15 1.72 23.50 3.77
N GLU A 16 0.68 23.05 4.48
CA GLU A 16 0.82 22.33 5.75
C GLU A 16 1.63 21.03 5.60
N ILE A 17 1.32 20.23 4.59
CA ILE A 17 2.06 18.98 4.32
C ILE A 17 3.53 19.26 4.00
N HIS A 18 3.83 20.29 3.19
CA HIS A 18 5.22 20.65 2.88
C HIS A 18 5.97 21.16 4.10
N ARG A 19 5.32 21.97 4.96
CA ARG A 19 5.91 22.40 6.24
C ARG A 19 6.26 21.20 7.12
N ALA A 20 5.33 20.26 7.26
CA ALA A 20 5.56 19.05 8.07
C ALA A 20 6.69 18.16 7.51
N LEU A 21 6.78 18.03 6.17
CA LEU A 21 7.87 17.28 5.50
C LEU A 21 9.25 17.93 5.67
N ASN A 22 9.31 19.26 5.77
CA ASN A 22 10.55 20.03 5.86
C ASN A 22 10.97 20.36 7.30
N ALA A 23 10.16 20.00 8.30
CA ALA A 23 10.51 20.15 9.71
C ALA A 23 11.66 19.18 10.10
N ASP A 24 12.42 19.56 11.13
CA ASP A 24 13.48 18.73 11.70
C ASP A 24 13.28 18.60 13.23
N PRO A 25 12.88 17.42 13.75
CA PRO A 25 12.51 16.22 13.00
C PRO A 25 11.21 16.41 12.19
N VAL A 26 11.01 15.57 11.17
CA VAL A 26 9.79 15.56 10.33
C VAL A 26 8.56 15.40 11.23
N ASP A 27 7.55 16.27 11.05
CA ASP A 27 6.32 16.24 11.83
C ASP A 27 5.36 15.15 11.30
N VAL A 28 5.61 13.90 11.70
CA VAL A 28 4.82 12.74 11.30
C VAL A 28 3.37 12.84 11.76
N GLU A 29 3.11 13.49 12.89
CA GLU A 29 1.75 13.64 13.43
C GLU A 29 0.91 14.62 12.59
N ALA A 30 1.50 15.72 12.11
CA ALA A 30 0.86 16.59 11.13
C ALA A 30 0.57 15.86 9.82
N LEU A 31 1.49 15.01 9.35
CA LEU A 31 1.28 14.19 8.16
C LEU A 31 0.15 13.17 8.35
N ARG A 32 0.02 12.56 9.53
CA ARG A 32 -1.11 11.67 9.87
C ARG A 32 -2.43 12.42 9.86
N ARG A 33 -2.51 13.58 10.52
CA ARG A 33 -3.71 14.44 10.50
C ARG A 33 -4.11 14.84 9.08
N ALA A 34 -3.14 15.21 8.24
CA ALA A 34 -3.40 15.55 6.85
C ALA A 34 -3.86 14.35 6.01
N ALA A 35 -3.37 13.14 6.29
CA ALA A 35 -3.77 11.92 5.60
C ALA A 35 -5.22 11.50 5.90
N VAL A 36 -5.68 11.71 7.14
CA VAL A 36 -7.03 11.35 7.60
C VAL A 36 -8.07 12.42 7.25
N SER A 37 -7.69 13.70 7.18
CA SER A 37 -8.61 14.79 6.86
C SER A 37 -9.08 14.78 5.40
N GLU A 38 -10.17 15.51 5.12
CA GLU A 38 -10.86 15.55 3.82
C GLU A 38 -9.90 15.62 2.61
N GLY A 39 -10.10 14.73 1.64
CA GLY A 39 -9.26 14.61 0.44
C GLY A 39 -7.89 13.95 0.63
N GLY A 40 -7.52 13.61 1.87
CA GLY A 40 -6.26 12.93 2.21
C GLY A 40 -5.02 13.67 1.70
N LEU A 41 -4.03 12.94 1.22
CA LEU A 41 -2.74 13.47 0.75
C LEU A 41 -2.76 14.11 -0.65
N LEU A 42 -3.93 14.30 -1.26
CA LEU A 42 -4.18 15.03 -2.51
C LEU A 42 -3.60 14.42 -3.79
N THR A 43 -2.29 14.13 -3.85
CA THR A 43 -1.62 13.67 -5.09
C THR A 43 -0.67 12.50 -4.85
N ASN A 44 -0.37 11.75 -5.93
CA ASN A 44 0.63 10.68 -5.87
C ASN A 44 2.05 11.22 -5.58
N GLU A 45 2.36 12.45 -6.01
CA GLU A 45 3.65 13.06 -5.71
C GLU A 45 3.84 13.27 -4.20
N ILE A 46 2.80 13.76 -3.52
CA ILE A 46 2.82 13.90 -2.06
C ILE A 46 2.86 12.53 -1.38
N ARG A 47 2.05 11.56 -1.82
CA ARG A 47 2.06 10.19 -1.27
C ARG A 47 3.46 9.56 -1.32
N ARG A 48 4.21 9.78 -2.41
CA ARG A 48 5.60 9.30 -2.54
C ARG A 48 6.55 9.83 -1.48
N LYS A 49 6.31 11.06 -0.99
CA LYS A 49 7.11 11.69 0.07
C LYS A 49 6.61 11.27 1.47
N VAL A 50 5.29 11.13 1.63
CA VAL A 50 4.66 10.96 2.95
C VAL A 50 4.53 9.50 3.37
N TRP A 51 4.12 8.57 2.50
CA TRP A 51 3.91 7.16 2.87
C TRP A 51 5.15 6.50 3.50
N PRO A 52 6.39 6.72 3.02
CA PRO A 52 7.57 6.17 3.68
C PRO A 52 7.76 6.70 5.10
N LYS A 53 7.38 7.97 5.35
CA LYS A 53 7.45 8.56 6.70
C LYS A 53 6.40 7.94 7.63
N LEU A 54 5.18 7.74 7.13
CA LEU A 54 4.10 7.12 7.91
C LEU A 54 4.39 5.67 8.30
N LEU A 55 5.08 4.93 7.42
CA LEU A 55 5.49 3.54 7.65
C LEU A 55 6.93 3.39 8.16
N ASN A 56 7.57 4.50 8.52
CA ASN A 56 8.95 4.54 9.03
C ASN A 56 9.97 3.77 8.15
N VAL A 57 9.87 3.92 6.83
CA VAL A 57 10.78 3.30 5.84
C VAL A 57 11.90 4.27 5.47
N ASN A 58 13.14 3.80 5.57
CA ASN A 58 14.32 4.55 5.13
C ASN A 58 14.46 4.52 3.61
N VAL A 59 14.24 5.67 2.97
CA VAL A 59 14.30 5.84 1.50
C VAL A 59 15.72 5.74 0.92
N TYR A 60 16.76 5.83 1.74
CA TYR A 60 18.15 5.67 1.33
C TYR A 60 18.62 4.23 1.39
N ASN A 61 17.90 3.36 2.11
CA ASN A 61 18.20 1.94 2.23
C ASN A 61 17.04 1.10 1.69
N LEU A 62 16.85 1.15 0.36
CA LEU A 62 15.80 0.39 -0.32
C LEU A 62 16.34 -0.94 -0.85
N PRO A 63 15.51 -1.99 -0.85
CA PRO A 63 15.86 -3.26 -1.46
C PRO A 63 16.22 -3.07 -2.95
N PRO A 64 16.98 -4.03 -3.52
CA PRO A 64 17.15 -4.09 -4.97
C PRO A 64 15.78 -4.21 -5.64
N LYS A 65 15.67 -3.75 -6.88
CA LYS A 65 14.44 -3.90 -7.65
C LYS A 65 14.11 -5.40 -7.76
N PRO A 66 12.91 -5.85 -7.30
CA PRO A 66 12.50 -7.23 -7.48
C PRO A 66 12.59 -7.63 -8.95
N GLY A 67 13.23 -8.77 -9.20
CA GLY A 67 13.44 -9.32 -10.53
C GLY A 67 12.95 -10.76 -10.62
N LYS A 68 12.90 -11.30 -11.84
CA LYS A 68 12.28 -12.60 -12.15
C LYS A 68 12.81 -13.79 -11.33
N ALA A 69 14.01 -13.70 -10.76
CA ALA A 69 14.60 -14.74 -9.92
C ALA A 69 13.77 -15.08 -8.66
N VAL A 70 12.89 -14.17 -8.21
CA VAL A 70 11.98 -14.45 -7.08
C VAL A 70 10.89 -15.46 -7.43
N ARG A 71 10.63 -15.70 -8.73
CA ARG A 71 9.57 -16.59 -9.21
C ARG A 71 9.95 -18.06 -9.13
N THR A 72 11.24 -18.36 -9.28
CA THR A 72 11.74 -19.72 -9.35
C THR A 72 11.44 -20.47 -8.06
N ASN A 73 10.76 -21.61 -8.18
CA ASN A 73 10.37 -22.50 -7.09
C ASN A 73 9.55 -21.84 -5.96
N HIS A 74 8.77 -20.80 -6.26
CA HIS A 74 7.90 -20.17 -5.26
C HIS A 74 6.52 -20.85 -5.23
N LYS A 75 6.13 -21.37 -4.05
CA LYS A 75 4.86 -22.10 -3.85
C LYS A 75 3.63 -21.32 -4.34
N ASP A 76 3.60 -20.00 -4.11
CA ASP A 76 2.47 -19.14 -4.46
C ASP A 76 2.50 -18.58 -5.89
N TYR A 77 3.52 -18.86 -6.71
CA TYR A 77 3.70 -18.21 -8.02
C TYR A 77 2.47 -18.33 -8.93
N ASN A 78 1.93 -19.54 -9.07
CA ASN A 78 0.80 -19.81 -9.95
C ASN A 78 -0.47 -19.07 -9.49
N GLN A 79 -0.71 -19.03 -8.17
CA GLN A 79 -1.85 -18.32 -7.60
C GLN A 79 -1.73 -16.80 -7.85
N VAL A 80 -0.57 -16.21 -7.53
CA VAL A 80 -0.30 -14.78 -7.76
C VAL A 80 -0.45 -14.44 -9.25
N LEU A 81 0.10 -15.27 -10.14
CA LEU A 81 -0.02 -15.06 -11.59
C LEU A 81 -1.49 -15.04 -12.06
N MET A 82 -2.30 -15.98 -11.57
CA MET A 82 -3.71 -16.06 -11.94
C MET A 82 -4.49 -14.84 -11.43
N ASP A 83 -4.25 -14.41 -10.20
CA ASP A 83 -4.94 -13.26 -9.62
C ASP A 83 -4.57 -11.97 -10.34
N VAL A 84 -3.28 -11.72 -10.58
CA VAL A 84 -2.78 -10.53 -11.30
C VAL A 84 -3.36 -10.44 -12.72
N LYS A 85 -3.59 -11.58 -13.39
CA LYS A 85 -4.25 -11.62 -14.71
C LYS A 85 -5.72 -11.17 -14.63
N ARG A 86 -6.41 -11.41 -13.52
CA ARG A 86 -7.82 -11.05 -13.33
C ARG A 86 -8.02 -9.58 -12.91
N SER A 87 -6.99 -8.92 -12.37
CA SER A 87 -7.08 -7.54 -11.83
C SER A 87 -6.90 -6.43 -12.87
N LEU A 88 -7.30 -6.65 -14.13
CA LEU A 88 -7.11 -5.68 -15.22
C LEU A 88 -7.79 -4.33 -14.95
N SER A 89 -8.92 -4.33 -14.23
CA SER A 89 -9.69 -3.14 -13.86
C SER A 89 -8.95 -2.18 -12.91
N ARG A 90 -7.87 -2.64 -12.26
CA ARG A 90 -7.08 -1.83 -11.32
C ARG A 90 -6.04 -0.95 -12.01
N PHE A 91 -5.77 -1.17 -13.29
CA PHE A 91 -4.83 -0.37 -14.06
C PHE A 91 -5.53 0.83 -14.72
N PRO A 92 -4.81 1.96 -14.91
CA PRO A 92 -5.36 3.13 -15.60
C PRO A 92 -5.97 2.78 -16.96
N GLN A 93 -7.19 3.29 -17.21
CA GLN A 93 -7.83 3.16 -18.51
C GLN A 93 -7.00 3.88 -19.59
N GLY A 94 -6.95 3.30 -20.79
CA GLY A 94 -6.13 3.82 -21.90
C GLY A 94 -4.62 3.52 -21.80
N MET A 95 -4.16 2.84 -20.73
CA MET A 95 -2.77 2.39 -20.63
C MET A 95 -2.42 1.41 -21.75
N ARG A 96 -1.28 1.65 -22.42
CA ARG A 96 -0.70 0.78 -23.46
C ARG A 96 -0.50 -0.64 -22.92
N VAL A 97 -0.77 -1.64 -23.77
CA VAL A 97 -0.76 -3.06 -23.37
C VAL A 97 0.63 -3.50 -22.89
N ASP A 98 1.70 -3.09 -23.56
CA ASP A 98 3.09 -3.39 -23.19
C ASP A 98 3.44 -2.83 -21.81
N GLN A 99 3.05 -1.59 -21.52
CA GLN A 99 3.24 -0.96 -20.21
C GLN A 99 2.46 -1.72 -19.12
N ARG A 100 1.22 -2.12 -19.41
CA ARG A 100 0.39 -2.89 -18.48
C ARG A 100 1.00 -4.24 -18.17
N VAL A 101 1.42 -4.98 -19.19
CA VAL A 101 2.10 -6.26 -19.04
C VAL A 101 3.37 -6.08 -18.19
N ALA A 102 4.16 -5.04 -18.45
CA ALA A 102 5.35 -4.75 -17.64
C ALA A 102 5.01 -4.50 -16.16
N LEU A 103 3.93 -3.76 -15.86
CA LEU A 103 3.49 -3.55 -14.48
C LEU A 103 2.92 -4.81 -13.84
N GLN A 104 2.18 -5.65 -14.57
CA GLN A 104 1.73 -6.96 -14.07
C GLN A 104 2.93 -7.85 -13.69
N GLN A 105 3.97 -7.89 -14.54
CA GLN A 105 5.19 -8.63 -14.24
C GLN A 105 5.90 -8.08 -13.00
N GLN A 106 5.98 -6.75 -12.86
CA GLN A 106 6.55 -6.12 -11.67
C GLN A 106 5.71 -6.38 -10.42
N LEU A 107 4.39 -6.43 -10.52
CA LEU A 107 3.48 -6.73 -9.42
C LEU A 107 3.72 -8.15 -8.89
N ILE A 108 3.83 -9.13 -9.80
CA ILE A 108 4.20 -10.51 -9.45
C ILE A 108 5.56 -10.52 -8.74
N ASP A 109 6.56 -9.84 -9.30
CA ASP A 109 7.90 -9.81 -8.71
C ASP A 109 7.91 -9.18 -7.31
N VAL A 110 7.17 -8.10 -7.10
CA VAL A 110 7.06 -7.42 -5.80
C VAL A 110 6.38 -8.31 -4.76
N ILE A 111 5.25 -8.93 -5.10
CA ILE A 111 4.51 -9.82 -4.18
C ILE A 111 5.40 -10.99 -3.75
N LEU A 112 6.03 -11.67 -4.70
CA LEU A 112 6.86 -12.83 -4.42
C LEU A 112 8.17 -12.45 -3.71
N TYR A 113 8.69 -11.25 -3.95
CA TYR A 113 9.83 -10.74 -3.18
C TYR A 113 9.50 -10.62 -1.69
N VAL A 114 8.33 -10.05 -1.37
CA VAL A 114 7.87 -9.91 0.03
C VAL A 114 7.66 -11.29 0.66
N LEU A 115 6.98 -12.21 -0.04
CA LEU A 115 6.71 -13.56 0.48
C LEU A 115 8.00 -14.38 0.66
N LYS A 116 8.94 -14.30 -0.30
CA LYS A 116 10.22 -15.02 -0.21
C LYS A 116 11.09 -14.52 0.94
N GLY A 117 11.05 -13.21 1.23
CA GLY A 117 11.74 -12.62 2.38
C GLY A 117 11.07 -12.89 3.73
N ASN A 118 9.84 -13.41 3.73
CA ASN A 118 9.04 -13.63 4.93
C ASN A 118 8.30 -14.98 4.84
N PRO A 119 9.01 -16.12 5.03
CA PRO A 119 8.45 -17.46 4.82
C PRO A 119 7.23 -17.79 5.70
N GLN A 120 7.07 -17.07 6.82
CA GLN A 120 5.92 -17.17 7.71
C GLN A 120 4.63 -16.60 7.13
N LEU A 121 4.70 -15.82 6.05
CA LEU A 121 3.54 -15.23 5.41
C LEU A 121 3.00 -16.15 4.32
N HIS A 122 1.68 -16.26 4.28
CA HIS A 122 0.90 -17.02 3.32
C HIS A 122 0.13 -16.05 2.43
N TYR A 123 0.21 -16.27 1.12
CA TYR A 123 -0.55 -15.46 0.16
C TYR A 123 -2.04 -15.73 0.31
N TYR A 124 -2.83 -14.65 0.43
CA TYR A 124 -4.30 -14.72 0.37
C TYR A 124 -4.83 -13.99 -0.88
N GLN A 125 -5.97 -14.47 -1.39
CA GLN A 125 -6.63 -13.85 -2.53
C GLN A 125 -7.13 -12.45 -2.17
N GLY A 126 -6.61 -11.44 -2.87
CA GLY A 126 -6.89 -10.02 -2.61
C GLY A 126 -5.65 -9.23 -2.20
N TYR A 127 -4.56 -9.88 -1.77
CA TYR A 127 -3.31 -9.18 -1.45
C TYR A 127 -2.74 -8.39 -2.65
N HIS A 128 -2.93 -8.91 -3.87
CA HIS A 128 -2.52 -8.23 -5.10
C HIS A 128 -3.22 -6.89 -5.33
N ASP A 129 -4.46 -6.71 -4.85
CA ASP A 129 -5.20 -5.45 -4.96
C ASP A 129 -4.60 -4.36 -4.07
N ILE A 130 -4.02 -4.74 -2.91
CA ILE A 130 -3.24 -3.82 -2.09
C ILE A 130 -1.92 -3.53 -2.79
N ALA A 131 -1.19 -4.57 -3.20
CA ALA A 131 0.14 -4.44 -3.77
C ALA A 131 0.17 -3.59 -5.06
N VAL A 132 -0.85 -3.68 -5.91
CA VAL A 132 -0.92 -2.88 -7.15
C VAL A 132 -1.06 -1.39 -6.86
N THR A 133 -1.79 -1.00 -5.81
CA THR A 133 -1.89 0.40 -5.38
C THR A 133 -0.51 0.96 -5.01
N PHE A 134 0.27 0.21 -4.23
CA PHE A 134 1.63 0.62 -3.88
C PHE A 134 2.55 0.66 -5.09
N LEU A 135 2.46 -0.32 -6.00
CA LEU A 135 3.26 -0.34 -7.22
C LEU A 135 2.98 0.88 -8.11
N LEU A 136 1.71 1.21 -8.36
CA LEU A 136 1.32 2.32 -9.23
C LEU A 136 1.71 3.68 -8.65
N VAL A 137 1.73 3.83 -7.32
CA VAL A 137 2.12 5.08 -6.67
C VAL A 137 3.64 5.16 -6.49
N MET A 138 4.29 4.12 -5.99
CA MET A 138 5.65 4.17 -5.44
C MET A 138 6.71 3.55 -6.35
N GLY A 139 6.31 2.77 -7.37
CA GLY A 139 7.22 1.95 -8.15
C GLY A 139 7.77 0.76 -7.37
N PRO A 140 8.47 -0.18 -8.05
CA PRO A 140 8.69 -1.53 -7.54
C PRO A 140 9.59 -1.61 -6.30
N ARG A 141 10.65 -0.79 -6.21
CA ARG A 141 11.60 -0.82 -5.08
C ARG A 141 10.95 -0.35 -3.78
N MET A 142 10.31 0.82 -3.84
CA MET A 142 9.66 1.42 -2.69
C MET A 142 8.39 0.66 -2.32
N ALA A 143 7.61 0.18 -3.30
CA ALA A 143 6.46 -0.68 -3.04
C ALA A 143 6.87 -1.95 -2.27
N ALA A 144 7.95 -2.63 -2.67
CA ALA A 144 8.45 -3.80 -1.95
C ALA A 144 8.82 -3.48 -0.49
N ALA A 145 9.51 -2.36 -0.24
CA ALA A 145 9.87 -1.94 1.13
C ALA A 145 8.64 -1.63 1.99
N LEU A 146 7.67 -0.87 1.46
CA LEU A 146 6.45 -0.52 2.20
C LEU A 146 5.54 -1.73 2.43
N LEU A 147 5.38 -2.58 1.41
CA LEU A 147 4.60 -3.80 1.52
C LEU A 147 5.21 -4.77 2.52
N GLN A 148 6.54 -4.86 2.61
CA GLN A 148 7.17 -5.68 3.65
C GLN A 148 6.76 -5.25 5.07
N ILE A 149 6.75 -3.94 5.36
CA ILE A 149 6.29 -3.43 6.66
C ILE A 149 4.80 -3.72 6.87
N LEU A 150 3.97 -3.43 5.86
CA LEU A 150 2.53 -3.67 5.95
C LEU A 150 2.21 -5.15 6.16
N SER A 151 2.83 -6.04 5.41
CA SER A 151 2.62 -7.48 5.48
C SER A 151 3.07 -8.10 6.80
N THR A 152 4.12 -7.57 7.42
CA THR A 152 4.65 -8.10 8.69
C THR A 152 3.98 -7.50 9.93
N HIS A 153 3.19 -6.43 9.78
CA HIS A 153 2.54 -5.73 10.89
C HIS A 153 1.03 -5.63 10.71
N HIS A 154 0.58 -4.90 9.68
CA HIS A 154 -0.82 -4.51 9.53
C HIS A 154 -1.68 -5.60 8.87
N LEU A 155 -1.07 -6.40 7.99
CA LEU A 155 -1.75 -7.46 7.25
C LEU A 155 -1.37 -8.86 7.74
N ARG A 156 -0.54 -8.95 8.78
CA ARG A 156 0.07 -10.20 9.26
C ARG A 156 -0.97 -11.28 9.51
N ASP A 157 -2.04 -10.92 10.21
CA ASP A 157 -3.10 -11.86 10.61
C ASP A 157 -3.96 -12.35 9.43
N PHE A 158 -3.99 -11.60 8.33
CA PHE A 158 -4.63 -12.01 7.07
C PHE A 158 -3.72 -12.90 6.22
N MET A 159 -2.41 -12.88 6.52
CA MET A 159 -1.38 -13.66 5.82
C MET A 159 -0.93 -14.87 6.66
N ASP A 160 -1.73 -15.29 7.63
CA ASP A 160 -1.45 -16.50 8.41
C ASP A 160 -1.84 -17.76 7.65
N ASN A 161 -1.37 -18.92 8.10
CA ASN A 161 -1.68 -20.21 7.49
C ASN A 161 -3.15 -20.63 7.66
N THR A 162 -3.85 -20.05 8.64
CA THR A 162 -5.25 -20.31 8.96
C THR A 162 -6.02 -18.99 9.10
N MET A 163 -7.34 -19.05 8.93
CA MET A 163 -8.21 -17.88 9.07
C MET A 163 -8.58 -17.55 10.53
N GLU A 164 -8.08 -18.28 11.53
CA GLU A 164 -8.50 -18.11 12.93
C GLU A 164 -8.24 -16.68 13.45
N ASN A 165 -7.07 -16.12 13.17
CA ASN A 165 -6.76 -14.74 13.54
C ASN A 165 -7.65 -13.72 12.79
N THR A 166 -7.96 -13.98 11.52
CA THR A 166 -8.90 -13.15 10.75
C THR A 166 -10.32 -13.21 11.35
N LYS A 167 -10.79 -14.39 11.78
CA LYS A 167 -12.08 -14.54 12.47
C LYS A 167 -12.10 -13.76 13.78
N HIS A 168 -11.00 -13.78 14.55
CA HIS A 168 -10.88 -12.99 15.76
C HIS A 168 -11.02 -11.49 15.50
N ILE A 169 -10.40 -10.96 14.44
CA ILE A 169 -10.56 -9.57 14.00
C ILE A 169 -12.03 -9.27 13.63
N LEU A 170 -12.68 -10.17 12.89
CA LEU A 170 -14.08 -10.00 12.49
C LEU A 170 -15.05 -9.96 13.67
N ASN A 171 -14.73 -10.62 14.80
CA ASN A 171 -15.57 -10.56 15.99
C ASN A 171 -15.62 -9.14 16.60
N TYR A 172 -14.55 -8.34 16.47
CA TYR A 172 -14.61 -6.93 16.88
C TYR A 172 -15.59 -6.11 16.04
N LEU A 173 -15.78 -6.46 14.75
CA LEU A 173 -16.74 -5.77 13.91
C LEU A 173 -18.16 -5.93 14.44
N MET A 174 -18.54 -7.14 14.89
CA MET A 174 -19.88 -7.39 15.44
C MET A 174 -20.10 -6.57 16.72
N ALA A 175 -19.13 -6.55 17.63
CA ALA A 175 -19.20 -5.74 18.85
C ALA A 175 -19.30 -4.23 18.56
N ILE A 176 -18.57 -3.73 17.55
CA ILE A 176 -18.65 -2.32 17.14
C ILE A 176 -20.02 -2.01 16.51
N LEU A 177 -20.56 -2.91 15.69
CA LEU A 177 -21.87 -2.74 15.07
C LEU A 177 -22.97 -2.67 16.13
N GLU A 178 -22.95 -3.55 17.12
CA GLU A 178 -23.89 -3.55 18.25
C GLU A 178 -23.83 -2.23 19.04
N GLN A 179 -22.65 -1.63 19.20
CA GLN A 179 -22.51 -0.34 19.89
C GLN A 179 -23.07 0.85 19.10
N VAL A 180 -23.01 0.82 17.77
CA VAL A 180 -23.42 1.94 16.91
C VAL A 180 -24.88 1.80 16.44
N LYS A 181 -25.38 0.56 16.29
CA LYS A 181 -26.73 0.21 15.87
C LYS A 181 -27.21 -1.04 16.64
N PRO A 182 -27.71 -0.89 17.87
CA PRO A 182 -28.28 -1.99 18.64
C PRO A 182 -29.54 -2.58 18.00
#